data_AF-A0A2P4XAC3-F1
#
_entry.id   AF-A0A2P4XAC3-F1
#
_cell.length_a   1.000
_cell.length_b   1.000
_cell.length_c   1.000
_cell.angle_alpha   90.00
_cell.angle_beta   90.00
_cell.angle_gamma   90.00
#
_symmetry.space_group_name_H-M   'P 1'
#
loop_
_entity.id
_entity.type
_entity.pdbx_description
1 polymer ?
#
loop_
_entity_poly.entity_id
_entity_poly.type
_entity_poly.pdbx_seq_one_letter_code
_entity_poly.pdbx_strand_id
1 'polypeptide(L)' 'MADPHMKTAGVAQYIRHQDDVPANAIAPTDAVVAEFKQLKMRRKYRYILFRIEADKVVVDATAPPSASFADFSA' A
#
# COMPACT_ATOMS: atom_id res chain seq x y z
N MET A 1 -2.59 -37.84 22.97
CA MET A 1 -2.53 -36.37 22.86
C MET A 1 -2.73 -36.04 21.40
N ALA A 2 -3.85 -35.45 21.02
CA ALA A 2 -4.13 -35.10 19.62
C ALA A 2 -3.23 -33.92 19.23
N ASP A 3 -2.49 -34.05 18.12
CA ASP A 3 -1.68 -32.97 17.57
C ASP A 3 -2.55 -31.74 17.28
N PRO A 4 -2.15 -30.53 17.69
CA PRO A 4 -2.89 -29.34 17.37
C PRO A 4 -2.82 -29.12 15.86
N HIS A 5 -3.95 -29.29 15.18
CA HIS A 5 -4.11 -28.86 13.79
C HIS A 5 -3.80 -27.36 13.71
N MET A 6 -2.57 -27.02 13.28
CA MET A 6 -2.25 -25.66 12.86
C MET A 6 -3.27 -25.29 11.79
N LYS A 7 -4.10 -24.29 12.09
CA LYS A 7 -4.96 -23.66 11.10
C LYS A 7 -4.03 -23.12 10.01
N THR A 8 -3.94 -23.83 8.89
CA THR A 8 -3.50 -23.32 7.60
C THR A 8 -4.54 -22.31 7.09
N ALA A 9 -4.73 -21.23 7.85
CA ALA A 9 -5.23 -20.00 7.27
C ALA A 9 -4.14 -19.60 6.28
N GLY A 10 -4.37 -19.91 5.00
CA GLY A 10 -3.37 -19.91 3.95
C GLY A 10 -2.45 -18.70 4.05
N VAL A 11 -1.16 -18.95 4.26
CA VAL A 11 -0.13 -17.93 4.12
C VAL A 11 -0.32 -17.37 2.72
N ALA A 12 -0.64 -16.08 2.61
CA ALA A 12 -0.87 -15.50 1.31
C ALA A 12 0.39 -15.70 0.46
N GLN A 13 0.22 -16.37 -0.68
CA GLN A 13 1.29 -16.87 -1.56
C GLN A 13 2.28 -15.78 -2.04
N TYR A 14 1.95 -14.51 -1.79
CA TYR A 14 2.73 -13.34 -2.20
C TYR A 14 3.33 -12.54 -1.03
N ILE A 15 3.20 -13.01 0.22
CA ILE A 15 3.96 -12.46 1.34
C ILE A 15 5.38 -13.01 1.21
N ARG A 16 6.25 -12.25 0.55
CA ARG A 16 7.69 -12.54 0.54
C ARG A 16 8.19 -12.45 1.98
N HIS A 17 8.97 -13.44 2.39
CA HIS A 17 9.66 -13.35 3.67
C HIS A 17 10.63 -12.15 3.61
N GLN A 18 10.85 -11.51 4.75
CA GLN A 18 11.67 -10.30 4.82
C GLN A 18 13.10 -10.54 4.31
N ASP A 19 13.56 -11.79 4.37
CA ASP A 19 14.85 -12.26 3.86
C ASP A 19 14.93 -12.29 2.31
N ASP A 20 13.80 -12.31 1.62
CA ASP A 20 13.70 -12.29 0.14
C ASP A 20 13.55 -10.86 -0.43
N VAL A 21 13.58 -9.84 0.44
CA VAL A 21 13.47 -8.45 0.02
C VAL A 21 14.86 -7.94 -0.37
N PRO A 22 15.07 -7.49 -1.63
CA PRO A 22 16.35 -6.95 -2.05
C PRO A 22 16.81 -5.80 -1.14
N ALA A 23 18.11 -5.72 -0.83
CA ALA A 23 18.66 -4.65 0.01
C ALA A 23 18.45 -3.23 -0.60
N ASN A 24 18.19 -3.15 -1.90
CA ASN A 24 17.82 -1.94 -2.64
C ASN A 24 16.31 -1.76 -2.80
N ALA A 25 15.50 -2.39 -1.94
CA ALA A 25 14.05 -2.26 -2.00
C ALA A 25 13.61 -0.83 -1.69
N ILE A 26 12.83 -0.27 -2.61
CA ILE A 26 12.21 1.04 -2.44
C ILE A 26 11.08 0.91 -1.42
N ALA A 27 11.19 1.64 -0.31
CA ALA A 27 10.25 1.53 0.81
C ALA A 27 9.28 2.72 0.84
N PRO A 28 8.00 2.50 1.21
CA PRO A 28 7.07 3.60 1.43
C PRO A 28 7.43 4.38 2.68
N THR A 29 7.24 5.70 2.61
CA THR A 29 7.30 6.57 3.78
C THR A 29 6.07 6.40 4.67
N ASP A 30 6.15 6.83 5.93
CA ASP A 30 5.01 6.81 6.85
C ASP A 30 3.81 7.63 6.34
N ALA A 31 4.07 8.70 5.58
CA ALA A 31 3.05 9.52 4.93
C ALA A 31 2.20 8.71 3.94
N VAL A 32 2.83 7.81 3.16
CA VAL A 32 2.11 6.92 2.24
C VAL A 32 1.14 6.02 3.00
N VAL A 33 1.58 5.45 4.13
CA VAL A 33 0.73 4.58 4.97
C VAL A 33 -0.41 5.38 5.59
N ALA A 34 -0.15 6.62 6.04
CA ALA A 34 -1.16 7.50 6.60
C ALA A 34 -2.24 7.87 5.58
N GLU A 35 -1.86 8.32 4.38
CA GLU A 35 -2.81 8.71 3.34
C GLU A 35 -3.59 7.52 2.78
N PHE A 36 -2.94 6.36 2.63
CA PHE A 36 -3.62 5.13 2.23
C PHE A 36 -4.73 4.73 3.23
N LYS A 37 -4.50 4.90 4.54
CA LYS A 37 -5.54 4.67 5.55
C LYS A 37 -6.73 5.60 5.36
N GLN A 38 -6.52 6.86 4.96
CA GLN A 38 -7.60 7.80 4.68
C GLN A 38 -8.41 7.39 3.44
N LEU A 39 -7.74 6.93 2.38
CA LEU A 39 -8.39 6.36 1.20
C LEU A 39 -9.23 5.13 1.56
N LYS A 40 -8.60 4.13 2.20
CA LYS A 40 -9.20 2.82 2.48
C LYS A 40 -10.33 2.88 3.52
N MET A 41 -10.15 3.63 4.60
CA MET A 41 -11.04 3.57 5.77
C MET A 41 -12.02 4.73 5.87
N ARG A 42 -11.69 5.89 5.30
CA ARG A 42 -12.48 7.12 5.47
C ARG A 42 -13.13 7.59 4.18
N ARG A 43 -12.82 6.96 3.04
CA ARG A 43 -13.25 7.43 1.71
C ARG A 43 -12.90 8.92 1.52
N LYS A 44 -11.77 9.37 2.11
CA LYS A 44 -11.33 10.77 2.02
C LYS A 44 -10.91 11.15 0.60
N TYR A 45 -10.43 10.17 -0.16
CA TYR A 45 -9.91 10.36 -1.52
C TYR A 45 -10.61 9.43 -2.51
N ARG A 46 -10.59 9.81 -3.79
CA ARG A 46 -10.91 8.92 -4.90
C ARG A 46 -9.69 8.10 -5.32
N TYR A 47 -8.53 8.77 -5.39
CA TYR A 47 -7.25 8.16 -5.70
C TYR A 47 -6.11 8.91 -4.99
N ILE A 48 -4.97 8.25 -4.88
CA ILE A 48 -3.70 8.81 -4.43
C ILE A 48 -2.67 8.45 -5.50
N LEU A 49 -1.90 9.43 -5.95
CA LEU A 49 -0.72 9.22 -6.79
C LEU A 49 0.51 9.12 -5.89
N PHE A 50 1.33 8.11 -6.16
CA PHE A 50 2.61 7.92 -5.51
C PHE A 50 3.73 8.13 -6.51
N ARG A 51 4.85 8.67 -6.03
CA ARG A 51 6.07 8.88 -6.81
C ARG A 51 7.24 8.21 -6.10
N ILE A 52 8.19 7.71 -6.88
CA ILE A 52 9.47 7.24 -6.36
C ILE A 52 10.41 8.44 -6.31
N GLU A 53 10.98 8.69 -5.14
CA GLU A 53 12.01 9.70 -4.94
C GLU A 53 13.22 9.02 -4.30
N ALA A 54 14.30 8.91 -5.09
CA ALA A 54 15.47 8.10 -4.76
C ALA A 54 15.08 6.66 -4.37
N ASP A 55 15.24 6.29 -3.11
CA ASP A 55 14.99 4.97 -2.53
C ASP A 55 13.64 4.87 -1.80
N LYS A 56 12.76 5.86 -1.96
CA LYS A 56 11.49 5.93 -1.21
C LYS A 56 10.28 6.16 -2.10
N VAL A 57 9.14 5.58 -1.68
CA VAL A 57 7.83 5.94 -2.21
C VAL A 57 7.26 7.08 -1.37
N VAL A 58 6.89 8.16 -2.05
CA VAL A 58 6.30 9.37 -1.46
C VAL A 58 4.91 9.63 -2.05
N VAL A 59 4.11 10.42 -1.33
CA VAL A 59 2.82 10.91 -1.84
C VAL A 59 3.08 12.05 -2.80
N ASP A 60 2.51 11.97 -3.99
CA ASP A 60 2.67 12.98 -5.04
C ASP A 60 1.43 13.87 -5.13
N ALA A 61 0.26 13.25 -5.31
CA ALA A 61 -1.02 13.96 -5.38
C ALA A 61 -2.17 13.15 -4.78
N THR A 62 -3.23 13.85 -4.39
CA THR A 62 -4.48 13.23 -3.92
C THR A 62 -5.66 13.92 -4.60
N ALA A 63 -6.77 13.21 -4.75
CA ALA A 63 -7.99 13.78 -5.29
C ALA A 63 -9.21 13.42 -4.44
N PRO A 64 -10.18 14.33 -4.29
CA PRO A 64 -11.37 14.11 -3.46
C PRO A 64 -12.30 13.06 -4.09
N PRO A 65 -13.29 12.53 -3.34
CA PRO A 65 -14.21 11.50 -3.83
C PRO A 65 -15.07 11.91 -5.03
N SER A 66 -15.21 13.22 -5.27
CA SER A 66 -15.91 13.82 -6.40
C SER A 66 -15.08 13.87 -7.68
N ALA A 67 -13.78 13.56 -7.62
CA ALA A 67 -12.92 13.60 -8.80
C ALA A 67 -13.33 12.54 -9.83
N SER A 68 -13.31 12.96 -11.10
CA SER A 68 -13.60 12.17 -12.28
C SER A 68 -12.33 11.60 -12.90
N PHE A 69 -12.50 10.82 -13.97
CA PHE A 69 -11.37 10.33 -14.77
C PHE A 69 -10.68 11.44 -15.57
N ALA A 70 -11.42 12.49 -15.95
CA ALA A 70 -10.82 13.65 -16.62
C ALA A 70 -9.85 14.37 -15.68
N ASP A 71 -10.21 14.54 -14.40
CA ASP A 71 -9.34 15.14 -13.38
C ASP A 71 -8.08 14.32 -13.11
N PHE A 72 -8.10 13.01 -13.40
CA PHE A 72 -6.93 12.13 -13.26
C PHE A 72 -5.98 12.24 -14.46
N SER A 73 -6.50 12.60 -15.64
CA SER A 73 -5.76 12.60 -16.91
C SER A 73 -5.23 13.97 -17.31
N ALA A 74 -5.53 15.01 -16.53
CA ALA A 74 -5.08 16.39 -16.71
C ALA A 74 -3.68 16.61 -16.11
#